data_AF-A0A932Q453-F1
#
_entry.id   AF-A0A932Q453-F1
#
_cell.length_a   1.000
_cell.length_b   1.000
_cell.length_c   1.000
_cell.angle_alpha   90.00
_cell.angle_beta   90.00
_cell.angle_gamma   90.00
#
_symmetry.space_group_name_H-M   'P 1'
#
loop_
_entity.id
_entity.type
_entity.pdbx_description
1 polymer ?
#
loop_
_entity_poly.entity_id
_entity_poly.type
_entity_poly.pdbx_seq_one_letter_code
_entity_poly.pdbx_strand_id
1 'polypeptide(L)'
;MAKAAVLNQQLTLEKLLGSLSQSGPLKAQALCEFLKISQPAFSRLITQAHGSVMRIGRGRQTLYALKKLGAWGKPEIPVCSLNEKGNLNHVATLHPILPQGFYLESHTETISTRIYKNLPYFFEDLRPSGFLGSLVPRLYPDLGFPEDINTWTDEHCILYLSRCGWDLIGNFIIGEESYEKYLVSRQKQLDVVDEADREKRYPQNAEQVLSKGMPGSSAAGEQPKFLSILKTKKGLLPVIVKFSPPLKDTISRRVADLLLCEHVAHTVLRQYGQTSPQSSLIMGQDRLFLEIERFDRNFEGRRGVLSLRALDLEFVGQLRSWTETAESLFRQKRIDQVTYKNIVWLEVFGKLIGNTDRHHGNISFFCDGEKISGLAPVYDMLPM
;
A
#
# COMPACT_ATOMS: atom_id res chain seq x y z
N MET A 1 -15.36 -53.94 5.96
CA MET A 1 -15.90 -53.00 4.94
C MET A 1 -15.77 -51.53 5.33
N ALA A 2 -16.09 -51.12 6.57
CA ALA A 2 -16.01 -49.72 7.01
C ALA A 2 -14.61 -49.07 6.87
N LYS A 3 -13.52 -49.77 7.25
CA LYS A 3 -12.13 -49.25 7.10
C LYS A 3 -11.74 -48.93 5.65
N ALA A 4 -12.17 -49.75 4.67
CA ALA A 4 -11.83 -49.54 3.26
C ALA A 4 -12.58 -48.35 2.66
N ALA A 5 -13.83 -48.12 3.07
CA ALA A 5 -14.62 -46.96 2.65
C ALA A 5 -14.03 -45.64 3.21
N VAL A 6 -13.59 -45.65 4.46
CA VAL A 6 -12.92 -44.49 5.09
C VAL A 6 -11.58 -44.18 4.41
N LEU A 7 -10.76 -45.20 4.14
CA LEU A 7 -9.47 -45.03 3.44
C LEU A 7 -9.65 -44.45 2.02
N ASN A 8 -10.67 -44.92 1.29
CA ASN A 8 -10.96 -44.43 -0.06
C ASN A 8 -11.48 -42.97 -0.05
N GLN A 9 -12.26 -42.59 0.98
CA GLN A 9 -12.70 -41.20 1.15
C GLN A 9 -11.52 -40.26 1.48
N GLN A 10 -10.63 -40.67 2.38
CA GLN A 10 -9.44 -39.88 2.71
C GLN A 10 -8.53 -39.66 1.51
N LEU A 11 -8.29 -40.71 0.71
CA LEU A 11 -7.53 -40.61 -0.53
C LEU A 11 -8.21 -39.66 -1.55
N THR A 12 -9.54 -39.66 -1.60
CA THR A 12 -10.29 -38.76 -2.49
C THR A 12 -10.18 -37.30 -2.04
N LEU A 13 -10.19 -37.05 -0.72
CA LEU A 13 -9.96 -35.72 -0.15
C LEU A 13 -8.53 -35.24 -0.47
N GLU A 14 -7.52 -36.07 -0.28
CA GLU A 14 -6.13 -35.73 -0.61
C GLU A 14 -5.96 -35.38 -2.09
N LYS A 15 -6.60 -36.13 -3.00
CA LYS A 15 -6.61 -35.81 -4.44
C LYS A 15 -7.29 -34.47 -4.74
N LEU A 16 -8.39 -34.16 -4.06
CA LEU A 16 -9.07 -32.87 -4.20
C LEU A 16 -8.12 -31.73 -3.77
N LEU A 17 -7.53 -31.85 -2.59
CA LEU A 17 -6.62 -30.83 -2.05
C LEU A 17 -5.38 -30.66 -2.94
N GLY A 18 -4.81 -31.77 -3.43
CA GLY A 18 -3.68 -31.75 -4.38
C GLY A 18 -4.02 -31.10 -5.72
N SER A 19 -5.22 -31.33 -6.26
CA SER A 19 -5.66 -30.68 -7.49
C SER A 19 -5.81 -29.16 -7.32
N LEU A 20 -6.45 -28.73 -6.24
CA LEU A 20 -6.65 -27.31 -5.93
C LEU A 20 -5.34 -26.60 -5.57
N SER A 21 -4.42 -27.26 -4.87
CA SER A 21 -3.14 -26.67 -4.51
C SER A 21 -2.24 -26.41 -5.73
N GLN A 22 -2.36 -27.22 -6.79
CA GLN A 22 -1.56 -27.08 -8.01
C GLN A 22 -2.26 -26.22 -9.08
N SER A 23 -3.57 -26.40 -9.26
CA SER A 23 -4.32 -25.79 -10.37
C SER A 23 -5.01 -24.47 -9.99
N GLY A 24 -5.16 -24.21 -8.69
CA GLY A 24 -5.89 -23.04 -8.18
C GLY A 24 -7.41 -23.22 -8.21
N PRO A 25 -8.17 -22.10 -8.26
CA PRO A 25 -9.63 -22.12 -8.23
C PRO A 25 -10.27 -22.88 -9.41
N LEU A 26 -11.07 -23.90 -9.12
CA LEU A 26 -11.72 -24.76 -10.12
C LEU A 26 -13.23 -24.87 -9.92
N LYS A 27 -13.98 -25.14 -11.00
CA LYS A 27 -15.42 -25.42 -10.93
C LYS A 27 -15.68 -26.83 -10.37
N ALA A 28 -16.83 -27.01 -9.71
CA ALA A 28 -17.25 -28.33 -9.21
C ALA A 28 -17.25 -29.41 -10.30
N GLN A 29 -17.67 -29.07 -11.53
CA GLN A 29 -17.71 -30.02 -12.65
C GLN A 29 -16.32 -30.60 -12.94
N ALA A 30 -15.31 -29.74 -13.12
CA ALA A 30 -13.94 -30.17 -13.39
C ALA A 30 -13.38 -31.03 -12.26
N LEU A 31 -13.69 -30.69 -11.00
CA LEU A 31 -13.27 -31.46 -9.84
C LEU A 31 -13.99 -32.82 -9.76
N CYS A 32 -15.29 -32.89 -10.07
CA CYS A 32 -16.04 -34.14 -10.12
C CYS A 32 -15.51 -35.08 -11.21
N GLU A 33 -15.22 -34.54 -12.41
CA GLU A 33 -14.64 -35.28 -13.53
C GLU A 33 -13.24 -35.82 -13.17
N PHE A 34 -12.38 -34.98 -12.59
CA PHE A 34 -11.05 -35.37 -12.14
C PHE A 34 -11.08 -36.46 -11.07
N LEU A 35 -11.95 -36.33 -10.07
CA LEU A 35 -12.08 -37.27 -8.95
C LEU A 35 -12.90 -38.52 -9.31
N LYS A 36 -13.59 -38.52 -10.45
CA LYS A 36 -14.56 -39.55 -10.88
C LYS A 36 -15.67 -39.79 -9.85
N ILE A 37 -16.23 -38.71 -9.30
CA ILE A 37 -17.32 -38.75 -8.31
C ILE A 37 -18.55 -37.99 -8.78
N SER A 38 -19.71 -38.33 -8.23
CA SER A 38 -20.95 -37.59 -8.49
C SER A 38 -20.98 -36.28 -7.70
N GLN A 39 -21.80 -35.31 -8.15
CA GLN A 39 -21.95 -34.04 -7.44
C GLN A 39 -22.43 -34.19 -5.97
N PRO A 40 -23.39 -35.06 -5.63
CA PRO A 40 -23.73 -35.29 -4.22
C PRO A 40 -22.55 -35.79 -3.38
N ALA A 41 -21.65 -36.61 -3.96
CA ALA A 41 -20.44 -37.06 -3.27
C ALA A 41 -19.44 -35.92 -3.10
N PHE A 42 -19.25 -35.07 -4.12
CA PHE A 42 -18.40 -33.88 -4.03
C PHE A 42 -18.89 -32.90 -2.95
N SER A 43 -20.19 -32.60 -2.89
CA SER A 43 -20.74 -31.73 -1.84
C SER A 43 -20.45 -32.25 -0.43
N ARG A 44 -20.54 -33.57 -0.21
CA ARG A 44 -20.16 -34.18 1.09
C ARG A 44 -18.66 -34.05 1.36
N LEU A 45 -17.82 -34.23 0.33
CA LEU A 45 -16.37 -34.11 0.43
C LEU A 45 -15.95 -32.67 0.81
N ILE A 46 -16.60 -31.65 0.26
CA ILE A 46 -16.35 -30.24 0.63
C ILE A 46 -16.70 -29.98 2.09
N THR A 47 -17.82 -30.50 2.59
CA THR A 47 -18.16 -30.38 4.02
C THR A 47 -17.12 -31.04 4.92
N GLN A 48 -16.54 -32.17 4.47
CA GLN A 48 -15.46 -32.87 5.18
C GLN A 48 -14.10 -32.16 5.09
N ALA A 49 -13.90 -31.22 4.16
CA ALA A 49 -12.66 -30.46 4.07
C ALA A 49 -12.49 -29.43 5.20
N HIS A 50 -13.39 -29.41 6.19
CA HIS A 50 -13.33 -28.62 7.43
C HIS A 50 -12.93 -27.14 7.24
N GLY A 51 -13.43 -26.52 6.17
CA GLY A 51 -13.18 -25.10 5.87
C GLY A 51 -11.84 -24.79 5.21
N SER A 52 -11.01 -25.81 4.91
CA SER A 52 -9.79 -25.65 4.12
C SER A 52 -10.11 -25.28 2.68
N VAL A 53 -11.19 -25.84 2.12
CA VAL A 53 -11.69 -25.47 0.79
C VAL A 53 -12.75 -24.37 0.92
N MET A 54 -12.51 -23.26 0.24
CA MET A 54 -13.40 -22.14 0.11
C MET A 54 -14.28 -22.27 -1.13
N ARG A 55 -15.54 -21.85 -1.00
CA ARG A 55 -16.46 -21.65 -2.12
C ARG A 55 -16.50 -20.18 -2.51
N ILE A 56 -16.09 -19.85 -3.73
CA ILE A 56 -16.04 -18.49 -4.28
C ILE A 56 -17.20 -18.29 -5.25
N GLY A 57 -17.94 -17.18 -5.10
CA GLY A 57 -19.05 -16.83 -6.00
C GLY A 57 -20.30 -17.71 -5.84
N ARG A 58 -21.31 -17.48 -6.67
CA ARG A 58 -22.64 -18.12 -6.58
C ARG A 58 -23.07 -18.76 -7.90
N GLY A 59 -23.97 -19.75 -7.81
CA GLY A 59 -24.59 -20.41 -8.97
C GLY A 59 -23.59 -21.06 -9.93
N ARG A 60 -23.76 -20.81 -11.23
CA ARG A 60 -22.93 -21.42 -12.30
C ARG A 60 -21.49 -20.91 -12.36
N GLN A 61 -21.19 -19.81 -11.68
CA GLN A 61 -19.85 -19.22 -11.59
C GLN A 61 -19.13 -19.60 -10.28
N THR A 62 -19.69 -20.53 -9.49
CA THR A 62 -19.02 -21.00 -8.27
C THR A 62 -17.68 -21.68 -8.61
N LEU A 63 -16.63 -21.21 -7.95
CA LEU A 63 -15.31 -21.83 -7.93
C LEU A 63 -15.02 -22.37 -6.53
N TYR A 64 -14.14 -23.36 -6.46
CA TYR A 64 -13.61 -23.93 -5.23
C TYR A 64 -12.12 -23.70 -5.22
N ALA A 65 -11.59 -23.18 -4.12
CA ALA A 65 -10.18 -22.86 -3.96
C ALA A 65 -9.69 -23.35 -2.60
N LEU A 66 -8.42 -23.70 -2.50
CA LEU A 66 -7.80 -24.05 -1.22
C LEU A 66 -7.31 -22.77 -0.53
N LYS A 67 -7.73 -22.55 0.72
CA LYS A 67 -7.24 -21.44 1.54
C LYS A 67 -5.74 -21.61 1.77
N LYS A 68 -5.01 -20.50 1.72
CA LYS A 68 -3.58 -20.46 2.06
C LYS A 68 -3.43 -19.92 3.48
N LEU A 69 -2.73 -20.68 4.32
CA LEU A 69 -2.28 -20.23 5.64
C LEU A 69 -0.85 -19.73 5.53
N GLY A 70 -0.50 -18.74 6.35
CA GLY A 70 0.83 -18.17 6.39
C GLY A 70 1.10 -17.45 7.70
N ALA A 71 2.30 -16.89 7.83
CA ALA A 71 2.74 -16.20 9.04
C ALA A 71 1.86 -14.98 9.42
N TRP A 72 1.06 -14.46 8.48
CA TRP A 72 0.09 -13.40 8.75
C TRP A 72 -0.98 -13.81 9.77
N GLY A 73 -1.19 -15.11 10.00
CA GLY A 73 -2.06 -15.63 11.05
C GLY A 73 -3.34 -16.26 10.50
N LYS A 74 -4.47 -15.58 10.69
CA LYS A 74 -5.80 -16.11 10.31
C LYS A 74 -5.94 -16.25 8.78
N PRO A 75 -6.74 -17.22 8.30
CA PRO A 75 -7.02 -17.38 6.87
C PRO A 75 -7.80 -16.21 6.26
N GLU A 76 -8.51 -15.45 7.11
CA GLU A 76 -9.36 -14.34 6.71
C GLU A 76 -8.73 -13.07 7.26
N ILE A 77 -8.36 -12.16 6.36
CA ILE A 77 -7.64 -10.94 6.72
C ILE A 77 -8.61 -9.77 6.52
N PRO A 78 -9.07 -9.12 7.59
CA PRO A 78 -9.98 -7.98 7.46
C PRO A 78 -9.27 -6.82 6.76
N VAL A 79 -9.97 -6.16 5.85
CA VAL A 79 -9.55 -4.92 5.21
C VAL A 79 -10.47 -3.83 5.70
N CYS A 80 -9.92 -2.94 6.50
CA CYS A 80 -10.61 -1.77 7.00
C CYS A 80 -10.18 -0.52 6.25
N SER A 81 -11.06 0.46 6.15
CA SER A 81 -10.78 1.79 5.62
C SER A 81 -11.19 2.86 6.61
N LEU A 82 -10.33 3.86 6.80
CA LEU A 82 -10.63 5.06 7.57
C LEU A 82 -11.20 6.15 6.66
N ASN A 83 -12.38 6.64 6.97
CA ASN A 83 -12.91 7.78 6.25
C ASN A 83 -12.31 9.11 6.76
N GLU A 84 -12.68 10.20 6.10
CA GLU A 84 -12.22 11.55 6.43
C GLU A 84 -12.67 12.05 7.81
N LYS A 85 -13.65 11.40 8.46
CA LYS A 85 -14.10 11.71 9.83
C LYS A 85 -13.42 10.84 10.89
N GLY A 86 -12.48 9.98 10.48
CA GLY A 86 -11.79 9.05 11.37
C GLY A 86 -12.59 7.80 11.72
N ASN A 87 -13.76 7.57 11.09
CA ASN A 87 -14.52 6.35 11.30
C ASN A 87 -13.90 5.21 10.50
N LEU A 88 -13.70 4.09 11.17
CA LEU A 88 -13.23 2.86 10.56
C LEU A 88 -14.41 2.03 10.06
N ASN A 89 -14.33 1.58 8.81
CA ASN A 89 -15.31 0.68 8.21
C ASN A 89 -14.60 -0.60 7.73
N HIS A 90 -15.19 -1.76 7.98
CA HIS A 90 -14.75 -3.01 7.37
C HIS A 90 -15.28 -3.05 5.93
N VAL A 91 -14.39 -2.93 4.96
CA VAL A 91 -14.75 -2.72 3.54
C VAL A 91 -14.56 -3.96 2.67
N ALA A 92 -13.70 -4.89 3.08
CA ALA A 92 -13.52 -6.17 2.42
C ALA A 92 -12.86 -7.20 3.36
N THR A 93 -12.92 -8.46 2.99
CA THR A 93 -12.12 -9.54 3.60
C THR A 93 -11.23 -10.16 2.54
N LEU A 94 -9.93 -10.20 2.81
CA LEU A 94 -8.92 -10.77 1.92
C LEU A 94 -8.63 -12.22 2.32
N HIS A 95 -8.73 -13.11 1.35
CA HIS A 95 -8.52 -14.55 1.53
C HIS A 95 -7.34 -15.00 0.65
N PRO A 96 -6.15 -15.21 1.20
CA PRO A 96 -5.04 -15.84 0.47
C PRO A 96 -5.43 -17.25 0.01
N ILE A 97 -5.12 -17.59 -1.25
CA ILE A 97 -5.49 -18.88 -1.86
C ILE A 97 -4.27 -19.56 -2.51
N LEU A 98 -4.32 -20.88 -2.64
CA LEU A 98 -3.30 -21.68 -3.32
C LEU A 98 -3.60 -21.85 -4.83
N PRO A 99 -2.57 -22.09 -5.67
CA PRO A 99 -1.13 -22.00 -5.36
C PRO A 99 -0.67 -20.56 -5.08
N GLN A 100 -1.34 -19.59 -5.68
CA GLN A 100 -1.02 -18.17 -5.62
C GLN A 100 -2.29 -17.33 -5.76
N GLY A 101 -2.26 -16.14 -5.16
CA GLY A 101 -3.26 -15.10 -5.33
C GLY A 101 -4.18 -14.92 -4.13
N PHE A 102 -5.19 -14.09 -4.33
CA PHE A 102 -6.10 -13.67 -3.28
C PHE A 102 -7.53 -13.62 -3.82
N TYR A 103 -8.47 -14.16 -3.06
CA TYR A 103 -9.87 -13.82 -3.23
C TYR A 103 -10.20 -12.64 -2.31
N LEU A 104 -10.66 -11.55 -2.90
CA LEU A 104 -11.14 -10.40 -2.15
C LEU A 104 -12.68 -10.45 -2.13
N GLU A 105 -13.23 -10.56 -0.94
CA GLU A 105 -14.66 -10.48 -0.69
C GLU A 105 -15.02 -9.06 -0.26
N SER A 106 -15.68 -8.30 -1.13
CA SER A 106 -16.08 -6.93 -0.83
C SER A 106 -17.34 -6.86 0.04
N HIS A 107 -17.34 -5.89 0.95
CA HIS A 107 -18.49 -5.48 1.77
C HIS A 107 -19.04 -4.12 1.34
N THR A 108 -18.59 -3.59 0.20
CA THR A 108 -18.94 -2.26 -0.33
C THR A 108 -19.16 -2.29 -1.84
N GLU A 109 -19.78 -1.26 -2.40
CA GLU A 109 -19.95 -1.11 -3.85
C GLU A 109 -18.70 -0.55 -4.55
N THR A 110 -17.80 0.08 -3.79
CA THR A 110 -16.60 0.73 -4.32
C THR A 110 -15.43 -0.24 -4.51
N ILE A 111 -15.54 -1.45 -3.97
CA ILE A 111 -14.57 -2.54 -4.15
C ILE A 111 -15.30 -3.72 -4.80
N SER A 112 -14.68 -4.32 -5.80
CA SER A 112 -15.20 -5.46 -6.55
C SER A 112 -14.78 -6.76 -5.88
N THR A 113 -15.75 -7.65 -5.64
CA THR A 113 -15.49 -9.02 -5.23
C THR A 113 -14.90 -9.81 -6.40
N ARG A 114 -13.62 -10.16 -6.35
CA ARG A 114 -12.94 -10.94 -7.40
C ARG A 114 -11.69 -11.65 -6.90
N ILE A 115 -11.18 -12.55 -7.73
CA ILE A 115 -9.90 -13.22 -7.53
C ILE A 115 -8.82 -12.40 -8.23
N TYR A 116 -7.75 -12.11 -7.49
CA TYR A 116 -6.53 -11.47 -7.99
C TYR A 116 -5.40 -12.50 -8.03
N LYS A 117 -4.62 -12.50 -9.11
CA LYS A 117 -3.45 -13.39 -9.24
C LYS A 117 -2.32 -13.02 -8.29
N ASN A 118 -2.18 -11.72 -8.03
CA ASN A 118 -1.23 -11.13 -7.08
C ASN A 118 -2.00 -10.29 -6.06
N LEU A 119 -1.29 -9.58 -5.19
CA LEU A 119 -1.90 -8.57 -4.32
C LEU A 119 -2.80 -7.62 -5.14
N PRO A 120 -4.03 -7.29 -4.67
CA PRO A 120 -4.89 -6.33 -5.35
C PRO A 120 -4.16 -5.03 -5.67
N TYR A 121 -4.30 -4.52 -6.89
CA TYR A 121 -3.51 -3.39 -7.38
C TYR A 121 -3.63 -2.14 -6.50
N PHE A 122 -4.77 -1.93 -5.85
CA PHE A 122 -5.01 -0.82 -4.92
C PHE A 122 -4.36 -0.99 -3.54
N PHE A 123 -3.65 -2.09 -3.30
CA PHE A 123 -2.75 -2.26 -2.17
C PHE A 123 -1.27 -2.15 -2.59
N GLU A 124 -0.97 -1.93 -3.87
CA GLU A 124 0.41 -1.90 -4.37
C GLU A 124 1.24 -0.78 -3.73
N ASP A 125 0.60 0.37 -3.48
CA ASP A 125 1.25 1.51 -2.81
C ASP A 125 1.50 1.28 -1.32
N LEU A 126 0.88 0.24 -0.74
CA LEU A 126 1.07 -0.13 0.66
C LEU A 126 2.30 -1.04 0.85
N ARG A 127 2.93 -1.51 -0.24
CA ARG A 127 4.20 -2.25 -0.13
C ARG A 127 5.27 -1.35 0.51
N PRO A 128 6.17 -1.90 1.33
CA PRO A 128 7.29 -1.11 1.84
C PRO A 128 8.14 -0.62 0.66
N SER A 129 8.50 0.64 0.70
CA SER A 129 9.33 1.28 -0.32
C SER A 129 10.18 2.39 0.27
N GLY A 130 11.23 2.73 -0.46
CA GLY A 130 12.14 3.82 -0.13
C GLY A 130 12.82 3.68 1.24
N PHE A 131 13.22 4.83 1.78
CA PHE A 131 13.95 4.92 3.05
C PHE A 131 13.20 4.24 4.22
N LEU A 132 11.93 4.57 4.46
CA LEU A 132 11.17 4.01 5.58
C LEU A 132 10.87 2.51 5.41
N GLY A 133 10.56 2.08 4.19
CA GLY A 133 10.33 0.66 3.90
C GLY A 133 11.57 -0.20 4.17
N SER A 134 12.76 0.31 3.84
CA SER A 134 14.02 -0.41 4.04
C SER A 134 14.36 -0.67 5.52
N LEU A 135 13.74 0.07 6.44
CA LEU A 135 13.94 -0.12 7.89
C LEU A 135 13.05 -1.23 8.46
N VAL A 136 12.03 -1.67 7.73
CA VAL A 136 11.01 -2.60 8.24
C VAL A 136 11.61 -3.93 8.76
N PRO A 137 12.54 -4.61 8.06
CA PRO A 137 13.15 -5.83 8.58
C PRO A 137 13.82 -5.64 9.94
N ARG A 138 14.48 -4.49 10.15
CA ARG A 138 15.20 -4.16 11.38
C ARG A 138 14.30 -3.68 12.50
N LEU A 139 13.19 -3.03 12.15
CA LEU A 139 12.15 -2.62 13.10
C LEU A 139 11.36 -3.81 13.66
N TYR A 140 11.27 -4.90 12.90
CA TYR A 140 10.51 -6.09 13.25
C TYR A 140 11.31 -7.38 12.98
N PRO A 141 12.45 -7.58 13.67
CA PRO A 141 13.34 -8.72 13.41
C PRO A 141 12.65 -10.06 13.66
N ASP A 142 11.71 -10.10 14.60
CA ASP A 142 10.96 -11.31 14.96
C ASP A 142 10.04 -11.83 13.84
N LEU A 143 9.73 -10.99 12.84
CA LEU A 143 8.88 -11.37 11.70
C LEU A 143 9.66 -12.03 10.55
N GLY A 144 11.00 -12.06 10.61
CA GLY A 144 11.83 -12.82 9.68
C GLY A 144 11.76 -12.36 8.22
N PHE A 145 11.53 -11.06 7.97
CA PHE A 145 11.49 -10.52 6.62
C PHE A 145 12.87 -10.57 5.94
N PRO A 146 12.93 -10.76 4.60
CA PRO A 146 14.15 -10.51 3.85
C PRO A 146 14.63 -9.06 4.01
N GLU A 147 15.94 -8.86 4.13
CA GLU A 147 16.56 -7.52 4.27
C GLU A 147 16.30 -6.62 3.05
N ASP A 148 16.37 -7.17 1.83
CA ASP A 148 16.05 -6.42 0.62
C ASP A 148 14.54 -6.44 0.34
N ILE A 149 13.89 -5.29 0.51
CA ILE A 149 12.45 -5.13 0.28
C ILE A 149 12.04 -5.36 -1.18
N ASN A 150 12.97 -5.25 -2.14
CA ASN A 150 12.67 -5.49 -3.56
C ASN A 150 12.47 -6.98 -3.87
N THR A 151 12.95 -7.88 -3.01
CA THR A 151 12.74 -9.34 -3.16
C THR A 151 11.48 -9.81 -2.43
N TRP A 152 10.68 -8.89 -1.87
CA TRP A 152 9.50 -9.27 -1.13
C TRP A 152 8.40 -9.83 -2.04
N THR A 153 7.89 -11.00 -1.68
CA THR A 153 6.74 -11.62 -2.34
C THR A 153 5.45 -11.04 -1.78
N ASP A 154 4.32 -11.36 -2.41
CA ASP A 154 3.00 -11.00 -1.88
C ASP A 154 2.75 -11.55 -0.47
N GLU A 155 3.41 -12.66 -0.09
CA GLU A 155 3.33 -13.22 1.26
C GLU A 155 4.05 -12.34 2.28
N HIS A 156 5.25 -11.87 1.96
CA HIS A 156 5.98 -10.91 2.80
C HIS A 156 5.18 -9.61 2.92
N CYS A 157 4.61 -9.12 1.82
CA CYS A 157 3.77 -7.92 1.83
C CYS A 157 2.54 -8.11 2.70
N ILE A 158 1.79 -9.22 2.57
CA ILE A 158 0.60 -9.44 3.42
C ILE A 158 0.96 -9.62 4.89
N LEU A 159 2.07 -10.28 5.21
CA LEU A 159 2.56 -10.33 6.59
C LEU A 159 2.83 -8.93 7.13
N TYR A 160 3.55 -8.09 6.38
CA TYR A 160 3.82 -6.71 6.76
C TYR A 160 2.56 -5.87 6.91
N LEU A 161 1.65 -5.94 5.94
CA LEU A 161 0.40 -5.19 5.96
C LEU A 161 -0.44 -5.60 7.18
N SER A 162 -0.52 -6.91 7.47
CA SER A 162 -1.33 -7.46 8.56
C SER A 162 -0.78 -7.19 9.95
N ARG A 163 0.55 -7.08 10.09
CA ARG A 163 1.24 -7.00 11.38
C ARG A 163 1.80 -5.63 11.70
N CYS A 164 2.20 -4.85 10.70
CA CYS A 164 2.97 -3.62 10.89
C CYS A 164 2.36 -2.41 10.16
N GLY A 165 1.55 -2.62 9.13
CA GLY A 165 1.02 -1.59 8.23
C GLY A 165 -0.11 -0.73 8.79
N TRP A 166 0.07 -0.10 9.95
CA TRP A 166 -0.98 0.71 10.61
C TRP A 166 -1.00 2.18 10.17
N ASP A 167 0.12 2.75 9.73
CA ASP A 167 0.23 4.15 9.22
C ASP A 167 0.91 4.23 7.85
N LEU A 168 0.28 3.61 6.87
CA LEU A 168 0.72 3.61 5.47
C LEU A 168 0.04 4.72 4.67
N ILE A 169 0.47 4.93 3.43
CA ILE A 169 -0.21 5.86 2.52
C ILE A 169 -1.67 5.44 2.30
N GLY A 170 -2.56 6.41 2.11
CA GLY A 170 -3.97 6.17 1.87
C GLY A 170 -4.74 5.86 3.15
N ASN A 171 -5.88 5.18 3.02
CA ASN A 171 -6.82 4.98 4.13
C ASN A 171 -7.02 3.52 4.56
N PHE A 172 -6.40 2.55 3.89
CA PHE A 172 -6.54 1.15 4.26
C PHE A 172 -5.72 0.79 5.50
N ILE A 173 -6.28 -0.12 6.30
CA ILE A 173 -5.60 -0.86 7.35
C ILE A 173 -5.98 -2.32 7.15
N ILE A 174 -4.98 -3.18 6.96
CA ILE A 174 -5.17 -4.60 6.63
C ILE A 174 -4.73 -5.42 7.83
N GLY A 175 -5.56 -6.37 8.27
CA GLY A 175 -5.27 -7.25 9.41
C GLY A 175 -5.64 -6.67 10.77
N GLU A 176 -5.97 -7.57 11.70
CA GLU A 176 -6.40 -7.23 13.07
C GLU A 176 -5.29 -6.55 13.87
N GLU A 177 -4.04 -7.01 13.76
CA GLU A 177 -2.93 -6.48 14.56
C GLU A 177 -2.50 -5.07 14.12
N SER A 178 -2.45 -4.81 12.81
CA SER A 178 -2.27 -3.45 12.31
C SER A 178 -3.40 -2.53 12.77
N TYR A 179 -4.64 -3.05 12.86
CA TYR A 179 -5.75 -2.29 13.41
C TYR A 179 -5.58 -1.98 14.91
N GLU A 180 -5.19 -2.95 15.73
CA GLU A 180 -4.90 -2.74 17.14
C GLU A 180 -3.78 -1.71 17.35
N LYS A 181 -2.71 -1.79 16.55
CA LYS A 181 -1.61 -0.81 16.57
C LYS A 181 -2.10 0.61 16.26
N TYR A 182 -3.00 0.75 15.28
CA TYR A 182 -3.62 2.04 14.98
C TYR A 182 -4.43 2.60 16.15
N LEU A 183 -5.25 1.78 16.82
CA LEU A 183 -6.02 2.23 17.98
C LEU A 183 -5.10 2.70 19.12
N VAL A 184 -4.04 1.93 19.40
CA VAL A 184 -3.06 2.27 20.44
C VAL A 184 -2.31 3.57 20.11
N SER A 185 -1.91 3.77 18.85
CA SER A 185 -1.19 4.99 18.47
C SER A 185 -2.07 6.23 18.55
N ARG A 186 -3.35 6.13 18.17
CA ARG A 186 -4.35 7.20 18.33
C ARG A 186 -4.56 7.57 19.79
N GLN A 187 -4.62 6.59 20.69
CA GLN A 187 -4.80 6.84 22.12
C GLN A 187 -3.58 7.49 22.76
N LYS A 188 -2.37 7.03 22.38
CA LYS A 188 -1.12 7.51 22.98
C LYS A 188 -0.63 8.84 22.40
N GLN A 189 -1.18 9.29 21.28
CA GLN A 189 -0.72 10.50 20.55
C GLN A 189 0.80 10.50 20.37
N LEU A 190 1.32 9.37 19.87
CA LEU A 190 2.75 9.23 19.60
C LEU A 190 3.20 10.25 18.54
N ASP A 191 4.47 10.66 18.62
CA ASP A 191 5.14 11.49 17.61
C ASP A 191 4.57 12.91 17.40
N VAL A 192 3.81 13.41 18.38
CA VAL A 192 3.31 14.80 18.41
C VAL A 192 4.42 15.78 18.74
N VAL A 193 4.52 16.85 17.95
CA VAL A 193 5.46 17.96 18.12
C VAL A 193 4.68 19.28 18.05
N ASP A 194 4.86 20.14 19.05
CA ASP A 194 4.31 21.51 19.02
C ASP A 194 5.03 22.37 17.97
N GLU A 195 4.30 23.28 17.32
CA GLU A 195 4.82 24.15 16.24
C GLU A 195 6.12 24.90 16.63
N ALA A 196 6.22 25.34 17.90
CA ALA A 196 7.36 26.09 18.42
C ALA A 196 8.58 25.21 18.71
N ASP A 197 8.41 23.90 18.85
CA ASP A 197 9.48 22.98 19.28
C ASP A 197 10.14 22.23 18.10
N ARG A 198 9.69 22.46 16.86
CA ARG A 198 10.16 21.73 15.66
C ARG A 198 11.68 21.78 15.49
N GLU A 199 12.28 22.97 15.60
CA GLU A 199 13.74 23.16 15.45
C GLU A 199 14.55 22.32 16.44
N LYS A 200 13.98 22.03 17.62
CA LYS A 200 14.60 21.20 18.67
C LYS A 200 14.27 19.72 18.52
N ARG A 201 13.03 19.38 18.16
CA ARG A 201 12.50 18.00 18.14
C ARG A 201 12.85 17.25 16.86
N TYR A 202 12.86 17.91 15.70
CA TYR A 202 13.15 17.26 14.42
C TYR A 202 14.55 16.66 14.32
N PRO A 203 15.62 17.31 14.83
CA PRO A 203 16.92 16.67 14.93
C PRO A 203 16.91 15.38 15.74
N GLN A 204 16.20 15.35 16.87
CA GLN A 204 16.08 14.16 17.73
C GLN A 204 15.33 13.03 17.00
N ASN A 205 14.27 13.36 16.28
CA ASN A 205 13.52 12.37 15.48
C ASN A 205 14.38 11.81 14.34
N ALA A 206 15.18 12.66 13.66
CA ALA A 206 16.10 12.22 12.63
C ALA A 206 17.16 11.26 13.19
N GLU A 207 17.75 11.57 14.35
CA GLU A 207 18.68 10.67 15.03
C GLU A 207 18.05 9.33 15.40
N GLN A 208 16.81 9.35 15.93
CA GLN A 208 16.08 8.13 16.27
C GLN A 208 15.78 7.24 15.07
N VAL A 209 15.55 7.82 13.89
CA VAL A 209 15.30 7.03 12.68
C VAL A 209 16.60 6.53 12.08
N LEU A 210 17.66 7.34 12.08
CA LEU A 210 18.99 6.91 11.63
C LEU A 210 19.60 5.81 12.52
N SER A 211 19.32 5.82 13.82
CA SER A 211 19.82 4.80 14.76
C SER A 211 19.22 3.41 14.54
N LYS A 212 18.06 3.33 13.86
CA LYS A 212 17.43 2.06 13.42
C LYS A 212 18.15 1.44 12.21
N GLY A 213 19.21 2.09 11.75
CA GLY A 213 20.12 1.63 10.71
C GLY A 213 20.02 2.50 9.45
N MET A 214 21.13 2.65 8.74
CA MET A 214 21.12 3.26 7.41
C MET A 214 20.69 2.22 6.37
N PRO A 215 19.87 2.60 5.38
CA PRO A 215 19.52 1.68 4.31
C PRO A 215 20.77 1.12 3.62
N GLY A 216 20.74 -0.16 3.22
CA GLY A 216 21.83 -0.76 2.44
C GLY A 216 21.91 -0.21 1.02
N SER A 217 22.72 -0.82 0.16
CA SER A 217 22.90 -0.39 -1.24
C SER A 217 21.58 -0.25 -2.01
N SER A 218 20.56 -1.06 -1.70
CA SER A 218 19.23 -1.04 -2.35
C SER A 218 18.38 0.22 -2.06
N ALA A 219 18.76 1.04 -1.09
CA ALA A 219 18.11 2.33 -0.80
C ALA A 219 19.12 3.49 -0.70
N ALA A 220 20.35 3.26 -1.19
CA ALA A 220 21.38 4.27 -1.35
C ALA A 220 20.99 5.23 -2.49
N GLY A 221 20.16 6.21 -2.15
CA GLY A 221 19.58 7.18 -3.11
C GLY A 221 18.26 7.75 -2.63
N GLU A 222 17.58 7.03 -1.72
CA GLU A 222 16.30 7.43 -1.15
C GLU A 222 16.50 8.47 -0.04
N GLN A 223 15.77 9.58 -0.13
CA GLN A 223 15.92 10.68 0.81
C GLN A 223 15.46 10.28 2.23
N PRO A 224 16.28 10.52 3.27
CA PRO A 224 15.91 10.26 4.66
C PRO A 224 14.66 11.03 5.07
N LYS A 225 13.72 10.33 5.69
CA LYS A 225 12.44 10.90 6.11
C LYS A 225 11.86 10.20 7.34
N PHE A 226 10.99 10.89 8.07
CA PHE A 226 10.21 10.34 9.17
C PHE A 226 8.78 10.89 9.17
N LEU A 227 7.87 10.18 9.85
CA LEU A 227 6.49 10.65 10.07
C LEU A 227 6.41 11.37 11.41
N SER A 228 5.60 12.41 11.50
CA SER A 228 5.34 13.15 12.74
C SER A 228 3.94 13.76 12.71
N ILE A 229 3.46 14.24 13.86
CA ILE A 229 2.18 14.92 13.99
C ILE A 229 2.45 16.33 14.52
N LEU A 230 2.18 17.34 13.70
CA LEU A 230 2.30 18.73 14.10
C LEU A 230 1.07 19.16 14.89
N LYS A 231 1.26 19.60 16.14
CA LYS A 231 0.19 20.18 16.93
C LYS A 231 0.06 21.67 16.60
N THR A 232 -1.00 21.97 15.86
CA THR A 232 -1.36 23.34 15.42
C THR A 232 -2.54 23.86 16.23
N LYS A 233 -2.85 25.15 16.09
CA LYS A 233 -4.07 25.75 16.66
C LYS A 233 -5.37 25.10 16.16
N LYS A 234 -5.35 24.47 14.97
CA LYS A 234 -6.51 23.79 14.35
C LYS A 234 -6.64 22.33 14.78
N GLY A 235 -5.60 21.75 15.38
CA GLY A 235 -5.55 20.35 15.76
C GLY A 235 -4.25 19.67 15.35
N LEU A 236 -4.28 18.35 15.38
CA LEU A 236 -3.16 17.46 15.06
C LEU A 236 -3.07 17.24 13.56
N LEU A 237 -1.99 17.72 12.94
CA LEU A 237 -1.76 17.67 11.50
C LEU A 237 -0.65 16.65 11.19
N PRO A 238 -0.97 15.51 10.56
CA PRO A 238 0.05 14.55 10.15
C PRO A 238 0.95 15.12 9.06
N VAL A 239 2.26 14.99 9.26
CA VAL A 239 3.29 15.47 8.34
C VAL A 239 4.30 14.36 8.04
N ILE A 240 4.92 14.46 6.87
CA ILE A 240 6.13 13.72 6.54
C ILE A 240 7.29 14.73 6.50
N VAL A 241 8.38 14.41 7.16
CA VAL A 241 9.54 15.31 7.27
C VAL A 241 10.72 14.65 6.57
N LYS A 242 11.16 15.23 5.45
CA LYS A 242 12.39 14.88 4.75
C LYS A 242 13.54 15.71 5.32
N PHE A 243 14.75 15.18 5.40
CA PHE A 243 15.87 15.90 6.05
C PHE A 243 17.24 15.64 5.43
N SER A 244 18.10 16.65 5.51
CA SER A 244 19.49 16.56 5.06
C SER A 244 20.39 15.90 6.11
N PRO A 245 21.57 15.38 5.71
CA PRO A 245 22.70 15.22 6.62
C PRO A 245 23.10 16.57 7.27
N PRO A 246 23.92 16.57 8.34
CA PRO A 246 24.47 17.80 8.88
C PRO A 246 25.29 18.54 7.81
N LEU A 247 25.13 19.87 7.70
CA LEU A 247 25.65 20.76 6.66
C LEU A 247 27.16 21.03 6.78
N LYS A 248 27.96 19.97 6.74
CA LYS A 248 29.42 19.99 6.93
C LYS A 248 30.23 20.07 5.64
N ASP A 249 29.64 19.70 4.50
CA ASP A 249 30.35 19.60 3.22
C ASP A 249 29.44 19.95 2.03
N THR A 250 29.97 19.85 0.81
CA THR A 250 29.23 20.16 -0.42
C THR A 250 28.14 19.14 -0.75
N ILE A 251 28.31 17.88 -0.32
CA ILE A 251 27.35 16.80 -0.58
C ILE A 251 26.11 17.00 0.31
N SER A 252 26.29 17.26 1.61
CA SER A 252 25.18 17.53 2.51
C SER A 252 24.46 18.83 2.19
N ARG A 253 25.19 19.86 1.70
CA ARG A 253 24.59 21.08 1.13
C ARG A 253 23.75 20.77 -0.09
N ARG A 254 24.24 19.98 -1.06
CA ARG A 254 23.45 19.57 -2.22
C ARG A 254 22.13 18.92 -1.79
N VAL A 255 22.14 18.01 -0.83
CA VAL A 255 20.92 17.36 -0.34
C VAL A 255 19.94 18.37 0.28
N ALA A 256 20.44 19.37 1.01
CA ALA A 256 19.61 20.45 1.54
C ALA A 256 19.06 21.36 0.42
N ASP A 257 19.87 21.68 -0.58
CA ASP A 257 19.42 22.47 -1.74
C ASP A 257 18.29 21.75 -2.49
N LEU A 258 18.33 20.41 -2.59
CA LEU A 258 17.25 19.60 -3.16
C LEU A 258 15.94 19.74 -2.37
N LEU A 259 16.00 19.74 -1.04
CA LEU A 259 14.83 19.99 -0.17
C LEU A 259 14.26 21.40 -0.36
N LEU A 260 15.13 22.40 -0.47
CA LEU A 260 14.73 23.76 -0.79
C LEU A 260 14.06 23.83 -2.17
N CYS A 261 14.61 23.16 -3.18
CA CYS A 261 14.04 23.15 -4.52
C CYS A 261 12.66 22.48 -4.56
N GLU A 262 12.46 21.39 -3.82
CA GLU A 262 11.15 20.75 -3.69
C GLU A 262 10.12 21.70 -3.05
N HIS A 263 10.50 22.42 -1.98
CA HIS A 263 9.64 23.44 -1.37
C HIS A 263 9.25 24.56 -2.35
N VAL A 264 10.23 25.06 -3.13
CA VAL A 264 10.00 26.08 -4.15
C VAL A 264 9.07 25.55 -5.25
N ALA A 265 9.29 24.34 -5.74
CA ALA A 265 8.44 23.72 -6.74
C ALA A 265 6.99 23.56 -6.25
N HIS A 266 6.77 23.08 -5.02
CA HIS A 266 5.44 23.00 -4.41
C HIS A 266 4.75 24.38 -4.37
N THR A 267 5.51 25.43 -4.02
CA THR A 267 5.00 26.79 -3.95
C THR A 267 4.60 27.34 -5.32
N VAL A 268 5.47 27.16 -6.34
CA VAL A 268 5.19 27.56 -7.73
C VAL A 268 3.98 26.81 -8.26
N LEU A 269 3.89 25.49 -8.06
CA LEU A 269 2.75 24.68 -8.48
C LEU A 269 1.42 25.25 -7.96
N ARG A 270 1.34 25.57 -6.65
CA ARG A 270 0.14 26.18 -6.05
C ARG A 270 -0.18 27.55 -6.64
N GLN A 271 0.83 28.38 -6.89
CA GLN A 271 0.65 29.71 -7.50
C GLN A 271 0.03 29.63 -8.90
N TYR A 272 0.34 28.57 -9.65
CA TYR A 272 -0.20 28.33 -10.99
C TYR A 272 -1.41 27.37 -10.99
N GLY A 273 -2.11 27.23 -9.85
CA GLY A 273 -3.38 26.53 -9.76
C GLY A 273 -3.28 25.00 -9.77
N GLN A 274 -2.07 24.43 -9.69
CA GLN A 274 -1.89 22.99 -9.51
C GLN A 274 -2.00 22.61 -8.04
N THR A 275 -2.56 21.44 -7.78
CA THR A 275 -2.63 20.92 -6.41
C THR A 275 -1.28 20.35 -5.99
N SER A 276 -0.72 20.86 -4.89
CA SER A 276 0.57 20.44 -4.34
C SER A 276 0.54 20.63 -2.81
N PRO A 277 1.18 19.75 -2.02
CA PRO A 277 1.07 19.80 -0.56
C PRO A 277 1.72 21.06 0.00
N GLN A 278 1.15 21.58 1.09
CA GLN A 278 1.81 22.63 1.86
C GLN A 278 3.09 22.07 2.47
N SER A 279 4.13 22.90 2.50
CA SER A 279 5.40 22.53 3.09
C SER A 279 6.09 23.71 3.76
N SER A 280 6.91 23.41 4.76
CA SER A 280 7.71 24.36 5.51
C SER A 280 9.16 23.90 5.54
N LEU A 281 10.09 24.86 5.52
CA LEU A 281 11.51 24.62 5.74
C LEU A 281 11.87 24.96 7.18
N ILE A 282 12.54 24.04 7.86
CA ILE A 282 12.96 24.18 9.25
C ILE A 282 14.46 23.91 9.34
N MET A 283 15.19 24.77 10.04
CA MET A 283 16.59 24.57 10.35
C MET A 283 16.74 24.10 11.80
N GLY A 284 17.56 23.08 12.03
CA GLY A 284 17.84 22.59 13.38
C GLY A 284 19.09 21.73 13.45
N GLN A 285 19.97 21.98 14.42
CA GLN A 285 21.26 21.28 14.61
C GLN A 285 22.02 21.05 13.30
N ASP A 286 22.28 22.13 12.56
CA ASP A 286 22.99 22.12 11.28
C ASP A 286 22.36 21.21 10.21
N ARG A 287 21.05 20.99 10.23
CA ARG A 287 20.31 20.26 9.19
C ARG A 287 19.16 21.11 8.67
N LEU A 288 18.81 20.87 7.41
CA LEU A 288 17.57 21.36 6.81
C LEU A 288 16.52 20.25 6.82
N PHE A 289 15.31 20.61 7.22
CA PHE A 289 14.14 19.75 7.23
C PHE A 289 13.08 20.35 6.32
N LEU A 290 12.49 19.51 5.47
CA LEU A 290 11.29 19.82 4.69
C LEU A 290 10.11 19.08 5.33
N GLU A 291 9.29 19.82 6.06
CA GLU A 291 8.02 19.36 6.60
C GLU A 291 6.95 19.47 5.50
N ILE A 292 6.26 18.39 5.20
CA ILE A 292 5.21 18.33 4.17
C ILE A 292 3.93 17.82 4.81
N GLU A 293 2.84 18.57 4.62
CA GLU A 293 1.51 18.14 5.05
C GLU A 293 1.07 16.91 4.25
N ARG A 294 0.69 15.84 4.95
CA ARG A 294 0.22 14.62 4.29
C ARG A 294 -1.17 14.83 3.71
N PHE A 295 -1.28 14.81 2.39
CA PHE A 295 -2.56 15.01 1.69
C PHE A 295 -3.54 13.85 1.84
N ASP A 296 -3.05 12.67 2.24
CA ASP A 296 -3.84 11.47 2.51
C ASP A 296 -4.37 11.43 3.96
N ARG A 297 -4.20 12.53 4.68
CA ARG A 297 -4.60 12.73 6.07
C ARG A 297 -5.37 14.04 6.19
N ASN A 298 -6.23 14.11 7.19
CA ASN A 298 -6.74 15.36 7.72
C ASN A 298 -6.67 15.30 9.27
N PHE A 299 -7.22 16.30 9.96
CA PHE A 299 -7.15 16.37 11.42
C PHE A 299 -7.82 15.18 12.14
N GLU A 300 -8.79 14.51 11.50
CA GLU A 300 -9.64 13.50 12.14
C GLU A 300 -9.43 12.09 11.55
N GLY A 301 -9.13 11.97 10.27
CA GLY A 301 -9.16 10.75 9.48
C GLY A 301 -8.19 10.68 8.30
N ARG A 302 -8.51 9.82 7.33
CA ARG A 302 -7.65 9.49 6.17
C ARG A 302 -8.42 9.59 4.87
N ARG A 303 -7.69 9.68 3.75
CA ARG A 303 -8.23 9.67 2.39
C ARG A 303 -7.63 8.51 1.61
N GLY A 304 -8.42 7.84 0.78
CA GLY A 304 -7.92 6.80 -0.11
C GLY A 304 -7.03 7.39 -1.18
N VAL A 305 -5.94 6.68 -1.49
CA VAL A 305 -4.94 7.10 -2.48
C VAL A 305 -4.55 5.90 -3.35
N LEU A 306 -4.41 6.16 -4.65
CA LEU A 306 -3.83 5.24 -5.63
C LEU A 306 -2.80 5.97 -6.46
N SER A 307 -1.62 5.39 -6.65
CA SER A 307 -0.62 5.94 -7.55
C SER A 307 -0.93 5.62 -9.02
N LEU A 308 -0.33 6.40 -9.92
CA LEU A 308 -0.32 6.09 -11.34
C LEU A 308 0.39 4.74 -11.60
N ARG A 309 1.32 4.32 -10.72
CA ARG A 309 1.98 3.01 -10.81
C ARG A 309 0.97 1.87 -10.62
N ALA A 310 0.14 1.97 -9.58
CA ALA A 310 -0.91 0.99 -9.31
C ALA A 310 -1.90 0.88 -10.46
N LEU A 311 -2.30 2.01 -11.06
CA LEU A 311 -3.20 2.05 -12.21
C LEU A 311 -2.55 1.53 -13.49
N ASP A 312 -1.26 1.84 -13.73
CA ASP A 312 -0.52 1.31 -14.87
C ASP A 312 -0.48 -0.21 -14.80
N LEU A 313 -0.11 -0.78 -13.66
CA LEU A 313 0.00 -2.24 -13.47
C LEU A 313 -1.30 -3.00 -13.78
N GLU A 314 -2.46 -2.44 -13.42
CA GLU A 314 -3.76 -3.09 -13.67
C GLU A 314 -4.30 -2.84 -15.08
N PHE A 315 -4.16 -1.62 -15.61
CA PHE A 315 -4.93 -1.18 -16.79
C PHE A 315 -4.10 -0.91 -18.05
N VAL A 316 -2.78 -0.74 -17.93
CA VAL A 316 -1.91 -0.33 -19.06
C VAL A 316 -0.77 -1.32 -19.26
N GLY A 317 0.04 -1.56 -18.23
CA GLY A 317 1.09 -2.58 -18.17
C GLY A 317 2.33 -2.23 -18.98
N GLN A 318 2.65 -0.95 -19.15
CA GLN A 318 3.73 -0.51 -20.06
C GLN A 318 4.73 0.46 -19.42
N LEU A 319 4.44 1.02 -18.23
CA LEU A 319 5.32 1.93 -17.49
C LEU A 319 5.97 3.01 -18.38
N ARG A 320 5.16 3.62 -19.26
CA ARG A 320 5.57 4.68 -20.20
C ARG A 320 5.69 6.05 -19.51
N SER A 321 5.74 7.17 -20.24
CA SER A 321 5.66 8.48 -19.58
C SER A 321 4.33 8.67 -18.83
N TRP A 322 4.27 9.62 -17.89
CA TRP A 322 3.03 9.96 -17.19
C TRP A 322 1.90 10.31 -18.16
N THR A 323 2.21 11.07 -19.20
CA THR A 323 1.29 11.49 -20.27
C THR A 323 0.75 10.30 -21.04
N GLU A 324 1.59 9.35 -21.44
CA GLU A 324 1.16 8.17 -22.21
C GLU A 324 0.29 7.22 -21.36
N THR A 325 0.65 7.01 -20.09
CA THR A 325 -0.18 6.23 -19.16
C THR A 325 -1.51 6.95 -18.90
N ALA A 326 -1.49 8.26 -18.66
CA ALA A 326 -2.71 9.04 -18.44
C ALA A 326 -3.61 9.08 -19.67
N GLU A 327 -3.05 9.16 -20.88
CA GLU A 327 -3.81 9.08 -22.13
C GLU A 327 -4.53 7.72 -22.24
N SER A 328 -3.83 6.63 -21.91
CA SER A 328 -4.41 5.29 -21.91
C SER A 328 -5.57 5.17 -20.90
N LEU A 329 -5.40 5.69 -19.68
CA LEU A 329 -6.44 5.71 -18.66
C LEU A 329 -7.64 6.59 -19.06
N PHE A 330 -7.39 7.73 -19.71
CA PHE A 330 -8.43 8.61 -20.24
C PHE A 330 -9.26 7.94 -21.34
N ARG A 331 -8.59 7.28 -22.30
CA ARG A 331 -9.27 6.50 -23.37
C ARG A 331 -10.13 5.37 -22.79
N GLN A 332 -9.71 4.78 -21.67
CA GLN A 332 -10.47 3.78 -20.92
C GLN A 332 -11.54 4.38 -19.98
N LYS A 333 -11.71 5.71 -19.95
CA LYS A 333 -12.65 6.43 -19.07
C LYS A 333 -12.42 6.19 -17.58
N ARG A 334 -11.18 5.91 -17.18
CA ARG A 334 -10.77 5.74 -15.77
C ARG A 334 -10.49 7.07 -15.09
N ILE A 335 -10.02 8.05 -15.86
CA ILE A 335 -9.83 9.44 -15.43
C ILE A 335 -10.57 10.38 -16.39
N ASP A 336 -10.91 11.57 -15.91
CA ASP A 336 -11.54 12.59 -16.75
C ASP A 336 -10.51 13.42 -17.54
N GLN A 337 -11.03 14.27 -18.43
CA GLN A 337 -10.19 15.10 -19.31
C GLN A 337 -9.37 16.14 -18.53
N VAL A 338 -9.90 16.64 -17.41
CA VAL A 338 -9.22 17.63 -16.57
C VAL A 338 -7.99 16.99 -15.91
N THR A 339 -8.17 15.82 -15.32
CA THR A 339 -7.12 15.02 -14.70
C THR A 339 -6.03 14.68 -15.72
N TYR A 340 -6.41 14.23 -16.92
CA TYR A 340 -5.44 13.97 -18.00
C TYR A 340 -4.61 15.22 -18.33
N LYS A 341 -5.25 16.37 -18.58
CA LYS A 341 -4.55 17.63 -18.90
C LYS A 341 -3.62 18.08 -17.78
N ASN A 342 -4.02 17.92 -16.52
CA ASN A 342 -3.19 18.25 -15.37
C ASN A 342 -1.93 17.37 -15.31
N ILE A 343 -2.05 16.06 -15.58
CA ILE A 343 -0.89 15.17 -15.61
C ILE A 343 0.09 15.57 -16.73
N VAL A 344 -0.42 15.92 -17.91
CA VAL A 344 0.43 16.44 -19.01
C VAL A 344 1.17 17.70 -18.58
N TRP A 345 0.45 18.64 -17.96
CA TRP A 345 1.04 19.88 -17.45
C TRP A 345 2.15 19.59 -16.42
N LEU A 346 1.89 18.69 -15.47
CA LEU A 346 2.86 18.29 -14.43
C LEU A 346 4.11 17.63 -15.02
N GLU A 347 3.95 16.78 -16.04
CA GLU A 347 5.10 16.18 -16.72
C GLU A 347 5.95 17.25 -17.42
N VAL A 348 5.32 18.22 -18.09
CA VAL A 348 6.03 19.34 -18.74
C VAL A 348 6.76 20.19 -17.70
N PHE A 349 6.09 20.55 -16.61
CA PHE A 349 6.73 21.28 -15.51
C PHE A 349 7.94 20.52 -14.96
N GLY A 350 7.79 19.22 -14.70
CA GLY A 350 8.90 18.35 -14.26
C GLY A 350 10.07 18.33 -15.24
N LYS A 351 9.82 18.34 -16.55
CA LYS A 351 10.87 18.45 -17.58
C LYS A 351 11.58 19.79 -17.52
N LEU A 352 10.84 20.89 -17.40
CA LEU A 352 11.39 22.24 -17.40
C LEU A 352 12.26 22.55 -16.18
N ILE A 353 11.96 21.95 -15.02
CA ILE A 353 12.79 22.09 -13.82
C ILE A 353 13.95 21.07 -13.76
N GLY A 354 14.12 20.22 -14.79
CA GLY A 354 15.18 19.21 -14.78
C GLY A 354 14.94 18.05 -13.80
N ASN A 355 13.69 17.72 -13.45
CA ASN A 355 13.38 16.57 -12.61
C ASN A 355 13.58 15.27 -13.41
N THR A 356 14.69 14.55 -13.24
CA THR A 356 14.92 13.28 -13.95
C THR A 356 14.25 12.07 -13.29
N ASP A 357 13.75 12.21 -12.06
CA ASP A 357 13.19 11.12 -11.25
C ASP A 357 11.65 11.10 -11.27
N ARG A 358 11.07 11.19 -12.47
CA ARG A 358 9.61 11.22 -12.68
C ARG A 358 9.04 9.82 -12.82
N HIS A 359 9.09 9.02 -11.76
CA HIS A 359 8.46 7.70 -11.76
C HIS A 359 6.95 7.78 -11.49
N HIS A 360 6.17 6.78 -11.91
CA HIS A 360 4.70 6.77 -11.75
C HIS A 360 4.21 6.83 -10.30
N GLY A 361 5.07 6.46 -9.35
CA GLY A 361 4.81 6.63 -7.92
C GLY A 361 4.67 8.08 -7.44
N ASN A 362 5.05 9.10 -8.24
CA ASN A 362 4.95 10.52 -7.86
C ASN A 362 3.64 11.19 -8.32
N ILE A 363 2.82 10.48 -9.09
CA ILE A 363 1.46 10.89 -9.44
C ILE A 363 0.50 9.99 -8.69
N SER A 364 -0.44 10.61 -7.98
CA SER A 364 -1.44 9.91 -7.19
C SER A 364 -2.83 10.47 -7.42
N PHE A 365 -3.84 9.68 -7.08
CA PHE A 365 -5.25 9.98 -7.23
C PHE A 365 -5.96 9.75 -5.90
N PHE A 366 -6.91 10.60 -5.56
CA PHE A 366 -7.85 10.28 -4.49
C PHE A 366 -8.80 9.19 -4.94
N CYS A 367 -9.14 8.29 -4.03
CA CYS A 367 -10.08 7.20 -4.29
C CYS A 367 -10.97 6.87 -3.08
N ASP A 368 -12.07 6.20 -3.39
CA ASP A 368 -12.83 5.38 -2.45
C ASP A 368 -12.89 3.97 -3.04
N GLY A 369 -12.25 3.00 -2.38
CA GLY A 369 -12.03 1.67 -2.96
C GLY A 369 -11.27 1.76 -4.29
N GLU A 370 -11.85 1.18 -5.34
CA GLU A 370 -11.34 1.22 -6.72
C GLU A 370 -11.79 2.48 -7.48
N LYS A 371 -12.68 3.31 -6.91
CA LYS A 371 -13.26 4.47 -7.60
C LYS A 371 -12.38 5.71 -7.42
N ILE A 372 -11.78 6.16 -8.51
CA ILE A 372 -11.00 7.41 -8.57
C ILE A 372 -11.95 8.62 -8.50
N SER A 373 -11.61 9.60 -7.67
CA SER A 373 -12.37 10.84 -7.50
C SER A 373 -11.64 12.09 -8.01
N GLY A 374 -10.33 12.00 -8.25
CA GLY A 374 -9.56 13.08 -8.85
C GLY A 374 -8.06 12.95 -8.60
N LEU A 375 -7.28 13.85 -9.20
CA LEU A 375 -5.83 13.93 -8.98
C LEU A 375 -5.53 14.36 -7.54
N ALA A 376 -4.63 13.64 -6.87
CA ALA A 376 -4.09 14.05 -5.58
C ALA A 376 -2.98 15.10 -5.77
N PRO A 377 -2.61 15.85 -4.71
CA PRO A 377 -1.49 16.77 -4.80
C PRO A 377 -0.22 16.07 -5.29
N VAL A 378 0.49 16.68 -6.24
CA VAL A 378 1.79 16.16 -6.70
C VAL A 378 2.86 16.39 -5.63
N TYR A 379 3.75 15.43 -5.46
CA TYR A 379 4.87 15.44 -4.52
C TYR A 379 6.15 14.94 -5.21
N ASP A 380 7.29 15.09 -4.54
CA ASP A 380 8.60 14.72 -5.10
C ASP A 380 8.90 15.44 -6.44
N MET A 381 8.58 16.73 -6.48
CA MET A 381 8.85 17.60 -7.63
C MET A 381 10.07 18.46 -7.37
N LEU A 382 11.24 18.04 -7.85
CA LEU A 382 12.50 18.75 -7.68
C LEU A 382 13.48 18.50 -8.86
N PRO A 383 14.41 19.43 -9.16
CA PRO A 383 15.56 19.15 -10.02
C PRO A 383 16.41 18.02 -9.44
N MET A 384 17.11 17.25 -10.28
CA MET A 384 17.99 16.15 -9.86
C MET A 384 19.43 16.30 -10.36
#